data_AF-A0A8B6EJ31-F1
#
_entry.id   AF-A0A8B6EJ31-F1
#
_cell.length_a   1.000
_cell.length_b   1.000
_cell.length_c   1.000
_cell.angle_alpha   90.00
_cell.angle_beta   90.00
_cell.angle_gamma   90.00
#
_symmetry.space_group_name_H-M   'P 1'
#
loop_
_entity.id
_entity.type
_entity.pdbx_description
1 polymer ?
#
loop_
_entity_poly.entity_id
_entity_poly.type
_entity_poly.pdbx_seq_one_letter_code
_entity_poly.pdbx_strand_id
1 'polypeptide(L)'
;MDAEKAEKLCKICGKSFRSISAVYDHERRHAKKGPYKCCRKVFFSKANIKRHRCAVHGEEKTFACEQCDKRFSIMADLTRHLKIHEEHPVKFKCTVCGLEFKKAHDCGDHEASHRGDKQHRCTCGKAYIHQTNLYRHKRKCNH
;
A
#
# COMPACT_ATOMS: atom_id res chain seq x y z
N MET A 1 -7.09 26.19 33.84
CA MET A 1 -5.65 26.20 33.54
C MET A 1 -5.41 25.08 32.55
N ASP A 2 -5.62 25.40 31.29
CA ASP A 2 -5.53 24.48 30.18
C ASP A 2 -4.07 24.08 29.99
N ALA A 3 -3.75 22.83 30.31
CA ALA A 3 -2.46 22.27 29.97
C ALA A 3 -2.37 22.17 28.45
N GLU A 4 -1.70 23.14 27.83
CA GLU A 4 -1.28 23.11 26.43
C GLU A 4 -0.62 21.75 26.16
N LYS A 5 -1.36 20.89 25.47
CA LYS A 5 -0.84 19.61 24.98
C LYS A 5 0.16 19.96 23.88
N ALA A 6 1.43 20.16 24.26
CA ALA A 6 2.50 20.49 23.35
C ALA A 6 2.41 19.62 22.09
N GLU A 7 2.11 20.27 20.97
CA GLU A 7 1.89 19.55 19.72
C GLU A 7 3.21 18.90 19.30
N LYS A 8 3.20 17.57 19.15
CA LYS A 8 4.38 16.79 18.79
C LYS A 8 4.55 16.84 17.27
N LEU A 9 4.91 18.02 16.77
CA LEU A 9 5.05 18.32 15.36
C LEU A 9 6.52 18.23 14.92
N CYS A 10 6.74 17.82 13.67
CA CYS A 10 8.03 18.00 13.01
C CYS A 10 8.22 19.48 12.64
N LYS A 11 9.35 20.06 13.06
CA LYS A 11 9.64 21.48 12.79
C LYS A 11 9.94 21.79 11.33
N ILE A 12 10.25 20.76 10.53
CA ILE A 12 10.64 20.89 9.11
C ILE A 12 9.42 20.83 8.19
N CYS A 13 8.42 20.00 8.50
CA CYS A 13 7.29 19.76 7.60
C CYS A 13 5.91 19.86 8.27
N GLY A 14 5.84 20.23 9.55
CA GLY A 14 4.60 20.41 10.30
C GLY A 14 3.80 19.14 10.60
N LYS A 15 4.30 17.95 10.23
CA LYS A 15 3.58 16.68 10.49
C LYS A 15 3.46 16.40 11.98
N SER A 16 2.28 15.96 12.42
CA SER A 16 2.01 15.58 13.80
C SER A 16 2.31 14.11 14.09
N PHE A 17 2.74 13.82 15.31
CA PHE A 17 3.12 12.48 15.77
C PHE A 17 2.56 12.18 17.17
N ARG A 18 2.47 10.89 17.51
CA ARG A 18 1.95 10.45 18.82
C ARG A 18 2.95 10.63 19.97
N SER A 19 4.25 10.65 19.68
CA SER A 19 5.35 10.76 20.65
C SER A 19 6.48 11.63 20.13
N ILE A 20 7.25 12.24 21.04
CA ILE A 20 8.43 13.07 20.71
C ILE A 20 9.51 12.21 20.05
N SER A 21 9.71 10.98 20.52
CA SER A 21 10.64 10.04 19.88
C SER A 21 10.29 9.78 18.42
N ALA A 22 9.00 9.72 18.07
CA ALA A 22 8.56 9.57 16.68
C ALA A 22 8.83 10.82 15.83
N VAL A 23 8.73 12.02 16.43
CA VAL A 23 9.16 13.28 15.78
C VAL A 23 10.65 13.24 15.49
N TYR A 24 11.47 12.89 16.47
CA TYR A 24 12.93 12.81 16.32
C TYR A 24 13.33 11.80 15.24
N ASP A 25 12.76 10.61 15.27
CA ASP A 25 12.99 9.58 14.26
C ASP A 25 12.60 10.03 12.85
N HIS A 26 11.52 10.79 12.74
CA HIS A 26 11.09 11.39 11.48
C HIS A 26 12.06 12.48 11.02
N GLU A 27 12.52 13.36 11.89
CA GLU A 27 13.43 14.46 11.56
C GLU A 27 14.78 13.97 11.04
N ARG A 28 15.28 12.83 11.55
CA ARG A 28 16.47 12.16 11.00
C ARG A 28 16.34 11.83 9.51
N ARG A 29 15.11 11.63 9.01
CA ARG A 29 14.85 11.36 7.58
C ARG A 29 15.07 12.58 6.72
N HIS A 30 14.74 13.78 7.20
CA HIS A 30 15.01 15.04 6.49
C HIS A 30 16.51 15.28 6.34
N ALA A 31 17.27 15.05 7.42
CA ALA A 31 18.72 15.20 7.40
C ALA A 31 19.45 14.12 6.58
N LYS A 32 18.75 13.08 6.10
CA LYS A 32 19.36 11.85 5.53
C LYS A 32 20.46 11.26 6.42
N LYS A 33 20.39 11.48 7.74
CA LYS A 33 21.34 10.95 8.73
C LYS A 33 20.68 9.76 9.41
N GLY A 34 21.01 8.56 8.94
CA GLY A 34 20.42 7.32 9.44
C GLY A 34 21.47 6.29 9.84
N PRO A 35 21.10 5.37 10.75
CA PRO A 35 22.03 4.39 11.34
C PRO A 35 22.52 3.32 10.35
N TYR A 36 21.84 3.13 9.22
CA TYR A 36 22.18 2.10 8.24
C TYR A 36 22.44 2.75 6.89
N LYS A 37 23.57 2.44 6.25
CA LYS A 37 23.98 3.03 4.96
C LYS A 37 24.43 1.94 4.00
N CYS A 38 24.07 2.03 2.72
CA CYS A 38 24.50 1.12 1.66
C CYS A 38 24.26 1.77 0.29
N CYS A 39 25.15 1.59 -0.69
CA CYS A 39 25.01 2.14 -2.05
C CYS A 39 24.63 3.64 -2.09
N ARG A 40 25.26 4.48 -1.23
CA ARG A 40 24.94 5.92 -1.04
C ARG A 40 23.51 6.20 -0.55
N LYS A 41 22.70 5.17 -0.27
CA LYS A 41 21.37 5.26 0.33
C LYS A 41 21.46 5.13 1.85
N VAL A 42 20.53 5.78 2.53
CA VAL A 42 20.41 5.75 3.99
C VAL A 42 19.09 5.11 4.37
N PHE A 43 19.15 4.16 5.29
CA PHE A 43 18.03 3.39 5.79
C PHE A 43 17.86 3.64 7.29
N PHE A 44 16.61 3.68 7.72
CA PHE A 44 16.23 4.00 9.10
C PHE A 44 15.75 2.78 9.88
N SER A 45 15.75 1.59 9.26
CA SER A 45 15.42 0.33 9.95
C SER A 45 16.23 -0.83 9.38
N LYS A 46 16.53 -1.81 10.23
CA LYS A 46 17.22 -3.06 9.86
C LYS A 46 16.48 -3.82 8.76
N ALA A 47 15.16 -3.88 8.85
CA ALA A 47 14.32 -4.53 7.84
C ALA A 47 14.48 -3.90 6.45
N ASN A 48 14.55 -2.56 6.38
CA ASN A 48 14.68 -1.87 5.10
C ASN A 48 16.06 -2.07 4.45
N ILE A 49 17.14 -2.01 5.24
CA ILE A 49 18.48 -2.30 4.69
C ILE A 49 18.62 -3.78 4.32
N LYS A 50 18.06 -4.73 5.09
CA LYS A 50 18.07 -6.16 4.74
C LYS A 50 17.37 -6.40 3.41
N ARG A 51 16.18 -5.83 3.21
CA ARG A 51 15.47 -5.90 1.92
C ARG A 51 16.29 -5.32 0.78
N HIS A 52 16.96 -4.18 1.00
CA HIS A 52 17.83 -3.57 0.00
C HIS A 52 19.01 -4.49 -0.35
N ARG A 53 19.70 -5.05 0.64
CA ARG A 53 20.84 -5.91 0.42
C ARG A 53 20.46 -7.22 -0.28
N CYS A 54 19.34 -7.85 0.08
CA CYS A 54 18.83 -9.00 -0.65
C CYS A 54 18.50 -8.68 -2.13
N ALA A 55 17.97 -7.49 -2.41
CA ALA A 55 17.56 -7.10 -3.76
C ALA A 55 18.73 -6.63 -4.65
N VAL A 56 19.72 -5.96 -4.08
CA VAL A 56 20.81 -5.30 -4.83
C VAL A 56 22.12 -6.06 -4.76
N HIS A 57 22.40 -6.71 -3.61
CA HIS A 57 23.64 -7.46 -3.39
C HIS A 57 23.45 -8.97 -3.43
N GLY A 58 22.23 -9.44 -3.73
CA GLY A 58 21.94 -10.87 -3.81
C GLY A 58 22.00 -11.59 -2.47
N GLU A 59 21.91 -10.86 -1.35
CA GLU A 59 21.92 -11.50 -0.02
C GLU A 59 20.74 -12.45 0.17
N GLU A 60 20.98 -13.50 0.94
CA GLU A 60 20.04 -14.59 1.09
C GLU A 60 18.69 -14.13 1.69
N LYS A 61 17.61 -14.59 1.06
CA LYS A 61 16.26 -14.49 1.59
C LYS A 61 16.01 -15.65 2.55
N THR A 62 16.14 -15.35 3.85
CA THR A 62 16.13 -16.36 4.92
C THR A 62 14.76 -16.96 5.23
N PHE A 63 13.66 -16.35 4.78
CA PHE A 63 12.31 -16.80 5.12
C PHE A 63 11.65 -17.45 3.91
N ALA A 64 11.44 -18.77 3.94
CA ALA A 64 10.77 -19.51 2.87
C ALA A 64 9.26 -19.62 3.14
N CYS A 65 8.47 -19.61 2.06
CA CYS A 65 7.10 -20.09 2.13
C CYS A 65 7.10 -21.62 2.06
N GLU A 66 6.31 -22.28 2.89
CA GLU A 66 6.19 -23.74 2.87
C GLU A 66 5.18 -24.22 1.82
N GLN A 67 4.37 -23.31 1.27
CA GLN A 67 3.31 -23.61 0.30
C GLN A 67 3.70 -23.28 -1.14
N CYS A 68 4.85 -22.65 -1.37
CA CYS A 68 5.43 -22.39 -2.70
C CYS A 68 6.92 -22.03 -2.61
N ASP A 69 7.63 -21.98 -3.73
CA ASP A 69 9.09 -21.73 -3.79
C ASP A 69 9.51 -20.28 -3.47
N LYS A 70 8.60 -19.43 -2.99
CA LYS A 70 8.90 -18.02 -2.71
C LYS A 70 9.68 -17.86 -1.42
N ARG A 71 10.77 -17.08 -1.49
CA ARG A 71 11.58 -16.67 -0.35
C ARG A 71 11.52 -15.15 -0.12
N PHE A 72 11.62 -14.74 1.14
CA PHE A 72 11.49 -13.36 1.62
C PHE A 72 12.68 -12.96 2.49
N SER A 73 13.03 -11.67 2.42
CA SER A 73 14.15 -11.11 3.19
C SER A 73 13.80 -10.87 4.67
N ILE A 74 12.52 -10.66 4.97
CA ILE A 74 12.00 -10.38 6.31
C ILE A 74 10.71 -11.15 6.58
N MET A 75 10.48 -11.52 7.84
CA MET A 75 9.31 -12.29 8.28
C MET A 75 8.00 -11.58 7.94
N ALA A 76 7.91 -10.25 8.15
CA ALA A 76 6.69 -9.49 7.87
C ALA A 76 6.22 -9.60 6.41
N ASP A 77 7.16 -9.72 5.46
CA ASP A 77 6.82 -9.91 4.04
C ASP A 77 6.30 -11.34 3.79
N LEU A 78 6.88 -12.36 4.44
CA LEU A 78 6.38 -13.73 4.41
C LEU A 78 4.98 -13.81 5.02
N THR A 79 4.75 -13.25 6.21
CA THR A 79 3.42 -13.25 6.86
C THR A 79 2.37 -12.60 5.98
N ARG A 80 2.68 -11.48 5.32
CA ARG A 80 1.75 -10.85 4.36
C ARG A 80 1.51 -11.74 3.16
N HIS A 81 2.53 -12.43 2.68
CA HIS A 81 2.41 -13.35 1.56
C HIS A 81 1.55 -14.57 1.90
N LEU A 82 1.66 -15.15 3.09
CA LEU A 82 0.87 -16.33 3.49
C LEU A 82 -0.64 -16.09 3.37
N LYS A 83 -1.10 -14.84 3.50
CA LYS A 83 -2.51 -14.46 3.27
C LYS A 83 -3.03 -14.75 1.86
N ILE A 84 -2.15 -14.92 0.86
CA ILE A 84 -2.60 -15.30 -0.49
C ILE A 84 -2.94 -16.79 -0.57
N HIS A 85 -2.35 -17.59 0.31
CA HIS A 85 -2.60 -19.02 0.41
C HIS A 85 -3.81 -19.33 1.30
N GLU A 86 -4.10 -18.44 2.25
CA GLU A 86 -5.36 -18.47 2.98
C GLU A 86 -6.52 -18.19 2.01
N GLU A 87 -7.37 -19.20 1.78
CA GLU A 87 -8.65 -18.99 1.11
C GLU A 87 -9.51 -18.06 1.97
N HIS A 88 -9.52 -16.77 1.63
CA HIS A 88 -10.40 -15.81 2.29
C HIS A 88 -11.84 -16.18 1.92
N PRO A 89 -12.70 -16.49 2.91
CA PRO A 89 -14.09 -16.82 2.62
C PRO A 89 -14.72 -15.64 1.89
N VAL A 90 -15.49 -15.96 0.84
CA VAL A 90 -16.39 -15.01 0.19
C VAL A 90 -17.39 -14.54 1.24
N LYS A 91 -17.53 -13.22 1.38
CA LYS A 91 -18.41 -12.60 2.40
C LYS A 91 -19.52 -11.76 1.79
N PHE A 92 -19.40 -11.41 0.52
CA PHE A 92 -20.27 -10.44 -0.13
C PHE A 92 -20.89 -11.09 -1.36
N LYS A 93 -22.21 -11.04 -1.47
CA LYS A 93 -22.95 -11.63 -2.57
C LYS A 93 -23.75 -10.54 -3.27
N CYS A 94 -23.64 -10.49 -4.60
CA CYS A 94 -24.44 -9.58 -5.40
C CYS A 94 -25.92 -9.90 -5.23
N THR A 95 -26.70 -8.89 -4.88
CA THR A 95 -28.15 -9.01 -4.70
C THR A 95 -28.92 -9.24 -6.00
N VAL A 96 -28.32 -8.90 -7.14
CA VAL A 96 -28.96 -9.01 -8.48
C VAL A 96 -28.72 -10.36 -9.12
N CYS A 97 -27.47 -10.85 -9.16
CA CYS A 97 -27.12 -12.08 -9.88
C CYS A 97 -26.53 -13.18 -8.98
N GLY A 98 -26.36 -12.93 -7.68
CA GLY A 98 -25.84 -13.91 -6.74
C GLY A 98 -24.34 -14.19 -6.82
N LEU A 99 -23.58 -13.45 -7.66
CA LEU A 99 -22.13 -13.62 -7.75
C LEU A 99 -21.44 -13.26 -6.43
N GLU A 100 -20.46 -14.05 -6.02
CA GLU A 100 -19.77 -13.91 -4.74
C GLU A 100 -18.42 -13.20 -4.86
N PHE A 101 -18.11 -12.38 -3.86
CA PHE A 101 -16.93 -11.53 -3.79
C PHE A 101 -16.25 -11.62 -2.41
N LYS A 102 -14.92 -11.53 -2.44
CA LYS A 102 -14.08 -11.54 -1.22
C LYS A 102 -14.05 -10.18 -0.51
N LYS A 103 -14.37 -9.08 -1.22
CA LYS A 103 -14.34 -7.71 -0.67
C LYS A 103 -15.63 -6.96 -1.01
N ALA A 104 -16.04 -6.08 -0.08
CA ALA A 104 -17.27 -5.30 -0.22
C ALA A 104 -17.25 -4.34 -1.42
N HIS A 105 -16.12 -3.65 -1.65
CA HIS A 105 -16.02 -2.72 -2.78
C HIS A 105 -16.11 -3.43 -4.13
N ASP A 106 -15.48 -4.60 -4.27
CA ASP A 106 -15.57 -5.39 -5.51
C ASP A 106 -17.03 -5.79 -5.81
N CYS A 107 -17.81 -6.14 -4.77
CA CYS A 107 -19.25 -6.43 -4.90
C CYS A 107 -20.07 -5.17 -5.26
N GLY A 108 -19.80 -4.04 -4.59
CA GLY A 108 -20.49 -2.77 -4.85
C GLY A 108 -20.23 -2.23 -6.26
N ASP A 109 -18.98 -2.28 -6.72
CA ASP A 109 -18.58 -1.91 -8.07
C ASP A 109 -19.27 -2.80 -9.13
N HIS A 110 -19.38 -4.10 -8.84
CA HIS A 110 -20.13 -5.02 -9.68
C HIS A 110 -21.63 -4.70 -9.72
N GLU A 111 -22.25 -4.40 -8.57
CA GLU A 111 -23.67 -4.01 -8.52
C GLU A 111 -23.94 -2.70 -9.28
N ALA A 112 -23.03 -1.74 -9.22
CA ALA A 112 -23.09 -0.52 -10.02
C ALA A 112 -23.11 -0.82 -11.54
N SER A 113 -22.46 -1.91 -11.97
CA SER A 113 -22.47 -2.34 -13.37
C SER A 113 -23.85 -2.79 -13.86
N HIS A 114 -24.66 -3.41 -13.01
CA HIS A 114 -26.05 -3.79 -13.33
C HIS A 114 -26.94 -2.55 -13.51
N ARG A 115 -26.68 -1.48 -12.76
CA ARG A 115 -27.41 -0.21 -12.86
C ARG A 115 -26.88 0.70 -13.98
N GLY A 116 -25.74 0.35 -14.58
CA GLY A 116 -25.04 1.21 -15.52
C GLY A 116 -24.47 2.49 -14.89
N ASP A 117 -24.26 2.52 -13.57
CA ASP A 117 -23.77 3.68 -12.84
C ASP A 117 -22.27 3.90 -13.12
N LYS A 118 -22.00 4.63 -14.21
CA LYS A 118 -20.66 4.94 -14.70
C LYS A 118 -20.30 6.38 -14.33
N GLN A 119 -19.74 6.53 -13.14
CA GLN A 119 -19.44 7.83 -12.52
C GLN A 119 -18.23 8.56 -13.16
N HIS A 120 -17.39 7.86 -13.93
CA HIS A 120 -16.18 8.44 -14.50
C HIS A 120 -16.25 8.58 -16.02
N ARG A 121 -16.47 9.81 -16.50
CA ARG A 121 -16.63 10.13 -17.92
C ARG A 121 -15.37 10.72 -18.55
N CYS A 122 -15.08 10.32 -19.78
CA CYS A 122 -14.08 10.92 -20.67
C CYS A 122 -14.70 12.03 -21.51
N THR A 123 -13.89 12.99 -21.95
CA THR A 123 -14.30 14.06 -22.87
C THR A 123 -14.83 13.54 -24.20
N CYS A 124 -14.42 12.35 -24.64
CA CYS A 124 -14.98 11.66 -25.81
C CYS A 124 -16.37 11.03 -25.60
N GLY A 125 -16.98 11.22 -24.41
CA GLY A 125 -18.32 10.73 -24.07
C GLY A 125 -18.37 9.33 -23.44
N LYS A 126 -17.27 8.56 -23.45
CA LYS A 126 -17.23 7.22 -22.83
C LYS A 126 -17.19 7.31 -21.30
N ALA A 127 -17.99 6.49 -20.62
CA ALA A 127 -18.07 6.44 -19.17
C ALA A 127 -17.65 5.07 -18.59
N TYR A 128 -17.08 5.09 -17.39
CA TYR A 128 -16.51 3.95 -16.69
C TYR A 128 -16.94 3.95 -15.22
N ILE A 129 -17.03 2.76 -14.63
CA ILE A 129 -17.33 2.60 -13.20
C ILE A 129 -16.10 2.96 -12.35
N HIS A 130 -14.88 2.62 -12.82
CA HIS A 130 -13.64 2.86 -12.07
C HIS A 130 -12.77 3.94 -12.73
N GLN A 131 -12.18 4.80 -11.91
CA GLN A 131 -11.29 5.87 -12.37
C GLN A 131 -10.05 5.32 -13.09
N THR A 132 -9.51 4.19 -12.66
CA THR A 132 -8.34 3.53 -13.29
C THR A 132 -8.63 3.10 -14.73
N ASN A 133 -9.86 2.64 -15.01
CA ASN A 133 -10.30 2.29 -16.36
C ASN A 133 -10.39 3.54 -17.25
N LEU A 134 -10.91 4.65 -16.72
CA LEU A 134 -10.89 5.94 -17.40
C LEU A 134 -9.45 6.40 -17.70
N TYR A 135 -8.53 6.33 -16.73
CA TYR A 135 -7.13 6.69 -16.94
C TYR A 135 -6.48 5.84 -18.04
N ARG A 136 -6.70 4.53 -18.04
CA ARG A 136 -6.19 3.63 -19.09
C ARG A 136 -6.78 3.98 -20.45
N HIS A 137 -8.07 4.33 -20.50
CA HIS A 137 -8.73 4.78 -21.73
C HIS A 137 -8.15 6.11 -22.24
N LYS A 138 -7.99 7.12 -21.38
CA LYS A 138 -7.43 8.43 -21.74
C LYS A 138 -6.06 8.34 -22.40
N ARG A 139 -5.21 7.38 -21.99
CA ARG A 139 -3.91 7.15 -22.64
C ARG A 139 -3.98 6.76 -24.12
N LYS A 140 -5.13 6.26 -24.58
CA LYS A 140 -5.38 5.85 -25.96
C LYS A 140 -6.45 6.72 -26.64
N CYS A 141 -7.08 7.62 -25.91
CA CYS A 141 -8.12 8.49 -26.43
C CYS A 141 -7.48 9.80 -26.82
N ASN A 142 -7.22 9.99 -28.11
CA ASN A 142 -6.72 11.24 -28.65
C ASN A 142 -7.92 12.18 -28.90
N HIS A 143 -8.39 12.79 -27.82
CA HIS A 143 -9.18 14.01 -27.84
C HIS A 143 -8.48 15.01 -26.93
#